data_AF-A0A969T4L1-F1
#
_entry.id   AF-A0A969T4L1-F1
#
_cell.length_a   1.000
_cell.length_b   1.000
_cell.length_c   1.000
_cell.angle_alpha   90.00
_cell.angle_beta   90.00
_cell.angle_gamma   90.00
#
_symmetry.space_group_name_H-M   'P 1'
#
loop_
_entity.id
_entity.type
_entity.pdbx_description
1 polymer ?
#
loop_
_entity_poly.entity_id
_entity_poly.type
_entity_poly.pdbx_seq_one_letter_code
_entity_poly.pdbx_strand_id
1 'polypeptide(L)' 'MISLPKAGGRPSPTNMRHICNAIFICTGHPWRYLPHDFPAWSTVYHYFRLW' A
#
# COMPACT_ATOMS: atom_id res chain seq x y z
N MET A 1 20.04 -7.40 -27.05
CA MET A 1 20.33 -6.55 -25.89
C MET A 1 19.08 -6.49 -25.04
N ILE A 2 19.08 -7.16 -23.87
CA ILE A 2 17.92 -7.18 -22.97
C ILE A 2 17.90 -5.84 -22.23
N SER A 3 16.88 -5.02 -22.46
CA SER A 3 16.66 -3.77 -21.75
C SER A 3 16.35 -4.07 -20.28
N LEU A 4 17.23 -3.65 -19.36
CA LEU A 4 16.96 -3.74 -17.93
C LEU A 4 15.70 -2.92 -17.60
N PRO A 5 14.79 -3.43 -16.74
CA PRO A 5 13.63 -2.66 -16.32
C PRO A 5 14.10 -1.34 -15.73
N LYS A 6 13.53 -0.23 -16.20
CA LYS A 6 13.85 1.12 -15.74
C LYS A 6 13.51 1.21 -14.25
N ALA A 7 14.50 1.01 -13.38
CA ALA A 7 14.41 1.27 -11.95
C ALA A 7 14.37 2.78 -11.73
N GLY A 8 13.19 3.39 -11.91
CA GLY A 8 13.12 4.85 -11.90
C GLY A 8 11.72 5.43 -12.08
N GLY A 9 10.67 4.74 -11.64
CA GLY A 9 9.44 5.41 -11.25
C GLY A 9 9.68 6.10 -9.91
N ARG A 10 9.10 7.30 -9.70
CA ARG A 10 9.00 7.96 -8.39
C ARG A 10 8.72 6.86 -7.37
N PRO A 11 9.54 6.66 -6.32
CA PRO A 11 9.22 5.64 -5.33
C PRO A 11 7.80 5.96 -4.90
N SER A 12 6.85 5.07 -5.17
CA SER A 12 5.50 5.24 -4.69
C SER A 12 5.68 5.57 -3.20
N PRO A 13 5.31 6.78 -2.74
CA PRO A 13 5.66 7.23 -1.40
C PRO A 13 5.11 6.25 -0.35
N THR A 14 4.12 5.46 -0.76
CA THR A 14 3.63 4.28 -0.08
C THR A 14 4.13 3.01 -0.78
N ASN A 15 4.98 2.26 -0.10
CA ASN A 15 5.43 0.94 -0.54
C ASN A 15 4.19 0.04 -0.75
N MET A 16 3.99 -0.54 -1.94
CA MET A 16 2.80 -1.38 -2.21
C MET A 16 2.68 -2.55 -1.22
N ARG A 17 3.81 -3.04 -0.67
CA ARG A 17 3.80 -4.04 0.40
C ARG A 17 3.14 -3.53 1.68
N HIS A 18 3.32 -2.25 2.04
CA HIS A 18 2.64 -1.64 3.19
C HIS A 18 1.13 -1.55 2.97
N ILE A 19 0.68 -1.27 1.73
CA ILE A 19 -0.75 -1.25 1.39
C ILE A 19 -1.33 -2.66 1.52
N CYS A 20 -0.68 -3.67 0.94
CA CYS A 20 -1.14 -5.05 1.07
C CYS A 20 -1.15 -5.51 2.53
N ASN A 21 -0.10 -5.23 3.29
CA ASN A 21 -0.03 -5.60 4.71
C ASN A 21 -1.12 -4.88 5.53
N ALA A 22 -1.39 -3.60 5.24
CA ALA A 22 -2.51 -2.88 5.86
C ALA A 22 -3.86 -3.51 5.53
N ILE A 23 -4.09 -3.96 4.29
CA ILE A 23 -5.31 -4.69 3.91
C ILE A 23 -5.44 -6.01 4.69
N PHE A 24 -4.36 -6.79 4.80
CA PHE A 24 -4.38 -8.06 5.56
C PHE A 24 -4.74 -7.85 7.03
N ILE A 25 -4.24 -6.79 7.67
CA ILE A 25 -4.56 -6.45 9.06
C ILE A 25 -6.02 -5.96 9.18
N CYS A 26 -6.50 -5.18 8.22
CA CYS A 26 -7.89 -4.71 8.17
C CYS A 26 -8.93 -5.81 7.92
N THR A 27 -8.54 -6.99 7.42
CA THR A 27 -9.44 -8.14 7.30
C THR A 27 -9.85 -8.68 8.67
N GLY A 28 -8.99 -8.55 9.69
CA GLY A 28 -9.24 -9.03 11.05
C GLY A 28 -9.56 -7.93 12.08
N HIS A 29 -9.34 -6.66 11.75
CA HIS A 29 -9.54 -5.52 12.64
C HIS A 29 -10.21 -4.34 11.89
N PRO A 30 -11.02 -3.52 12.56
CA PRO A 30 -11.66 -2.38 11.88
C PRO A 30 -10.60 -1.41 11.32
N TRP A 31 -10.83 -0.91 10.11
CA TRP A 31 -9.95 0.03 9.40
C TRP A 31 -9.48 1.25 10.23
N ARG A 32 -10.28 1.64 11.23
CA ARG A 32 -9.99 2.76 12.15
C ARG A 32 -8.89 2.46 13.17
N TYR A 33 -8.59 1.19 13.42
CA TYR A 33 -7.54 0.74 14.33
C TYR A 33 -6.22 0.45 13.62
N LEU A 34 -6.07 0.89 12.37
CA LEU A 34 -4.84 0.69 11.63
C LEU A 34 -3.66 1.37 12.36
N PRO A 35 -2.58 0.64 12.70
CA PRO A 35 -1.42 1.20 13.37
C PRO A 35 -0.79 2.33 12.55
N HIS A 36 -0.22 3.33 13.24
CA HIS A 36 0.47 4.46 12.62
C HIS A 36 1.73 4.08 11.80
N ASP A 37 2.17 2.82 11.87
CA ASP A 37 3.22 2.27 11.02
C ASP A 37 2.79 2.13 9.55
N PHE A 38 1.48 2.11 9.31
CA PHE A 38 0.89 2.02 7.98
C PHE A 38 0.47 3.40 7.44
N PRO A 39 0.40 3.55 6.10
CA PRO A 39 -0.27 4.70 5.49
C PRO A 39 -1.69 4.85 6.04
N ALA A 40 -2.18 6.09 6.07
CA ALA A 40 -3.53 6.38 6.57
C ALA A 40 -4.57 5.43 5.95
N TRP A 41 -5.53 4.98 6.76
CA TRP A 41 -6.56 4.04 6.33
C TRP A 41 -7.32 4.52 5.08
N SER A 42 -7.46 5.84 4.88
CA SER A 42 -8.07 6.44 3.69
C SER A 42 -7.25 6.21 2.42
N THR A 43 -5.91 6.25 2.51
CA THR A 43 -5.00 5.93 1.41
C THR A 43 -5.09 4.46 1.06
N VAL A 44 -5.04 3.57 2.05
CA VAL A 44 -5.16 2.12 1.84
C VAL A 44 -6.50 1.78 1.20
N TYR A 45 -7.59 2.37 1.71
CA TYR A 45 -8.93 2.18 1.18
C TYR A 45 -9.09 2.73 -0.24
N HIS A 46 -8.45 3.86 -0.56
CA HIS A 46 -8.43 4.39 -1.92
C HIS A 46 -7.78 3.39 -2.89
N TYR A 47 -6.63 2.82 -2.52
CA TYR A 47 -5.96 1.80 -3.32
C TYR A 47 -6.76 0.50 -3.42
N PHE A 48 -7.39 0.07 -2.33
CA PHE A 48 -8.28 -1.10 -2.33
C PHE A 48 -9.48 -0.91 -3.27
N ARG A 49 -10.04 0.30 -3.35
CA ARG A 49 -11.14 0.63 -4.26
C ARG A 49 -10.72 0.83 -5.72
N LEU A 50 -9.45 1.17 -5.95
CA LEU A 50 -8.91 1.42 -7.28
C LEU A 50 -8.55 0.11 -8.00
N TRP A 51 -8.42 -0.99 -7.25
CA TRP A 51 -8.18 -2.34 -7.74
C TRP A 51 -9.49 -3.01 -8.12
#